data_AF-A0A662JSK8-F1
#
_entry.id   AF-A0A662JSK8-F1
#
_cell.length_a   1.000
_cell.length_b   1.000
_cell.length_c   1.000
_cell.angle_alpha   90.00
_cell.angle_beta   90.00
_cell.angle_gamma   90.00
#
_symmetry.space_group_name_H-M   'P 1'
#
loop_
_entity.id
_entity.type
_entity.pdbx_description
1 polymer ?
#
loop_
_entity_poly.entity_id
_entity_poly.type
_entity_poly.pdbx_seq_one_letter_code
_entity_poly.pdbx_strand_id
1 'polypeptide(L)'
;MKRRIVGILLCMLMITTLPLAAGMNFSTETKHSKTAAGLVGKTFIRGIITKPRIINGGRDITFRAIYVHYISFDARETQRGVLRGFQKITLKNDFVGHCGDPLGRWVFALFDGNLDI
;
A
#
# COMPACT_ATOMS: atom_id res chain seq x y z
N MET A 1 -15.37 14.47 -44.60
CA MET A 1 -14.95 13.79 -43.35
C MET A 1 -13.75 14.42 -42.62
N LYS A 2 -12.94 15.30 -43.24
CA LYS A 2 -11.78 15.93 -42.58
C LYS A 2 -12.11 16.93 -41.47
N ARG A 3 -13.26 17.62 -41.52
CA ARG A 3 -13.62 18.68 -40.55
C ARG A 3 -14.07 18.18 -39.17
N ARG A 4 -14.53 16.93 -39.05
CA ARG A 4 -15.03 16.36 -37.78
C ARG A 4 -13.90 15.92 -36.83
N ILE A 5 -12.73 15.57 -37.37
CA ILE A 5 -11.58 15.10 -36.60
C ILE A 5 -10.92 16.26 -35.84
N VAL A 6 -10.91 17.47 -36.41
CA VAL A 6 -10.31 18.66 -35.80
C VAL A 6 -11.01 19.05 -34.50
N GLY A 7 -12.34 18.92 -34.42
CA GLY A 7 -13.10 19.22 -33.20
C GLY A 7 -12.76 18.28 -32.03
N ILE A 8 -12.56 16.99 -32.32
CA ILE A 8 -12.17 16.00 -31.30
C ILE A 8 -10.76 16.28 -30.78
N LEU A 9 -9.84 16.70 -31.66
CA LEU A 9 -8.47 17.02 -31.30
C LEU A 9 -8.38 18.28 -30.41
N LEU A 10 -9.22 19.29 -30.68
CA LEU A 10 -9.33 20.50 -29.85
C LEU A 10 -9.92 20.19 -28.46
N CYS A 11 -10.92 19.30 -28.36
CA CYS A 11 -11.46 18.89 -27.07
C CYS A 11 -10.44 18.12 -26.22
N MET A 12 -9.62 17.25 -26.83
CA MET A 12 -8.55 16.54 -26.12
C MET A 12 -7.44 17.50 -25.65
N LEU A 13 -7.13 18.54 -26.43
CA LEU A 13 -6.12 19.53 -26.07
C LEU A 13 -6.53 20.37 -24.84
N MET A 14 -7.82 20.72 -24.71
CA MET A 14 -8.29 21.50 -23.55
C MET A 14 -8.29 20.73 -22.23
N ILE A 15 -8.36 19.39 -22.26
CA ILE A 15 -8.23 18.56 -21.05
C ILE A 15 -6.78 18.56 -20.56
N THR A 16 -5.79 18.70 -21.45
CA THR A 16 -4.36 18.71 -21.09
C THR A 16 -3.85 20.04 -20.54
N THR A 17 -4.63 21.13 -20.64
CA THR A 17 -4.26 22.45 -20.15
C THR A 17 -4.79 22.77 -18.76
N LEU A 18 -5.33 21.78 -18.02
CA LEU A 18 -5.48 21.94 -16.58
C LEU A 18 -4.06 22.14 -16.01
N PRO A 19 -3.74 23.31 -15.45
CA PRO A 19 -2.52 23.43 -14.68
C PRO A 19 -2.76 22.54 -13.47
N LEU A 20 -2.13 21.37 -13.48
CA LEU A 20 -1.67 20.76 -12.25
C LEU A 20 -0.85 21.85 -11.56
N ALA A 21 -1.53 22.61 -10.71
CA ALA A 21 -0.93 23.37 -9.63
C ALA A 21 -0.30 22.34 -8.67
N ALA A 22 0.76 21.70 -9.17
CA ALA A 22 1.86 21.20 -8.40
C ALA A 22 2.58 22.44 -7.85
N GLY A 23 1.93 23.08 -6.88
CA GLY A 23 2.40 24.25 -6.17
C GLY A 23 2.34 23.93 -4.68
N MET A 24 3.36 23.23 -4.23
CA MET A 24 3.92 23.26 -2.87
C MET A 24 3.02 23.87 -1.79
N ASN A 25 2.29 23.01 -1.08
CA ASN A 25 2.19 23.11 0.38
C ASN A 25 2.65 21.76 0.94
N PHE A 26 3.95 21.48 0.80
CA PHE A 26 4.62 20.67 1.81
C PHE A 26 4.72 21.56 3.06
N SER A 27 3.57 21.73 3.72
CA SER A 27 3.58 21.99 5.14
C SER A 27 4.25 20.76 5.71
N THR A 28 5.50 20.92 6.12
CA THR A 28 6.17 20.06 7.08
C THR A 28 5.43 20.18 8.42
N GLU A 29 4.13 19.92 8.43
CA GLU A 29 3.50 19.36 9.60
C GLU A 29 3.97 17.93 9.61
N THR A 30 5.10 17.73 10.29
CA THR A 30 5.25 16.58 11.16
C THR A 30 4.00 16.57 12.03
N LYS A 31 2.89 16.03 11.51
CA LYS A 31 1.83 15.52 12.34
C LYS A 31 2.56 14.51 13.19
N HIS A 32 2.91 14.94 14.40
CA HIS A 32 2.85 14.08 15.57
C HIS A 32 1.49 13.42 15.47
N SER A 33 1.44 12.32 14.72
CA SER A 33 0.36 11.39 14.78
C SER A 33 0.45 10.99 16.24
N LYS A 34 -0.47 11.52 17.04
CA LYS A 34 -0.92 10.81 18.23
C LYS A 34 -1.28 9.45 17.69
N THR A 35 -0.33 8.51 17.72
CA THR A 35 -0.59 7.12 17.39
C THR A 35 -1.80 6.79 18.22
N ALA A 36 -2.95 6.56 17.57
CA ALA A 36 -4.18 6.28 18.29
C ALA A 36 -3.83 5.14 19.26
N ALA A 37 -4.17 5.26 20.54
CA ALA A 37 -3.61 4.40 21.59
C ALA A 37 -3.77 2.88 21.33
N GLY A 38 -4.65 2.48 20.40
CA GLY A 38 -4.82 1.09 19.95
C GLY A 38 -4.00 0.64 18.73
N LEU A 39 -3.16 1.50 18.13
CA LEU A 39 -2.31 1.14 16.98
C LEU A 39 -0.87 0.82 17.35
N VAL A 40 -0.43 1.17 18.57
CA VAL A 40 0.93 0.88 19.03
C VAL A 40 1.18 -0.64 18.99
N GLY A 41 2.31 -1.04 18.41
CA GLY A 41 2.70 -2.43 18.21
C GLY A 41 2.05 -3.10 17.00
N LYS A 42 1.30 -2.36 16.16
CA LYS A 42 0.68 -2.90 14.94
C LYS A 42 1.44 -2.51 13.69
N THR A 43 1.37 -3.38 12.68
CA THR A 43 1.85 -3.10 11.33
C THR A 43 0.71 -3.21 10.33
N PHE A 44 0.61 -2.20 9.47
CA PHE A 44 -0.28 -2.17 8.33
C PHE A 44 0.53 -2.40 7.04
N ILE A 45 0.06 -3.30 6.18
CA ILE A 45 0.64 -3.56 4.86
C ILE A 45 -0.39 -3.41 3.76
N ARG A 46 0.03 -2.89 2.60
CA ARG A 46 -0.77 -2.83 1.38
C ARG A 46 0.08 -2.97 0.14
N GLY A 47 -0.31 -3.83 -0.80
CA GLY A 47 0.32 -3.87 -2.12
C GLY A 47 0.12 -5.16 -2.87
N ILE A 48 1.00 -5.40 -3.84
CA ILE A 48 0.95 -6.54 -4.76
C ILE A 48 1.90 -7.64 -4.28
N ILE A 49 1.40 -8.87 -4.24
CA ILE A 49 2.11 -10.05 -3.74
C ILE A 49 2.04 -11.21 -4.75
N THR A 50 2.91 -12.19 -4.61
CA THR A 50 2.70 -13.48 -5.28
C THR A 50 1.53 -14.24 -4.64
N LYS A 51 1.09 -15.33 -5.26
CA LYS A 51 0.06 -16.21 -4.67
C LYS A 51 0.46 -16.60 -3.23
N PRO A 52 -0.32 -16.23 -2.20
CA PRO A 52 -0.03 -16.60 -0.83
C PRO A 52 -0.21 -18.11 -0.63
N ARG A 53 0.55 -18.66 0.32
CA ARG A 53 0.47 -20.05 0.72
C ARG A 53 0.30 -20.13 2.22
N ILE A 54 -0.69 -20.89 2.66
CA ILE A 54 -0.85 -21.24 4.05
C ILE A 54 0.24 -22.25 4.42
N ILE A 55 0.91 -22.02 5.54
CA ILE A 55 1.97 -22.87 6.10
C ILE A 55 1.67 -23.14 7.58
N ASN A 56 2.49 -23.99 8.22
CA ASN A 56 2.41 -24.27 9.66
C ASN A 56 0.98 -24.65 10.14
N GLY A 57 0.31 -25.51 9.37
CA GLY A 57 -1.02 -26.01 9.72
C GLY A 57 -2.15 -24.97 9.71
N GLY A 58 -1.97 -23.82 9.03
CA GLY A 58 -2.99 -22.75 9.04
C GLY A 58 -2.58 -21.52 9.82
N ARG A 59 -1.53 -21.62 10.65
CA ARG A 59 -1.14 -20.54 11.56
C ARG A 59 -0.52 -19.34 10.85
N ASP A 60 0.22 -19.57 9.78
CA ASP A 60 0.97 -18.53 9.09
C ASP A 60 0.70 -18.56 7.59
N ILE A 61 0.78 -17.41 6.93
CA ILE A 61 0.71 -17.23 5.48
C ILE A 61 2.06 -16.73 4.99
N THR A 62 2.59 -17.36 3.94
CA THR A 62 3.80 -16.89 3.26
C THR A 62 3.51 -16.44 1.84
N PHE A 63 4.16 -15.36 1.43
CA PHE A 63 4.11 -14.82 0.07
C PHE A 63 5.42 -14.09 -0.25
N ARG A 64 5.61 -13.70 -1.50
CA ARG A 64 6.70 -12.80 -1.93
C ARG A 64 6.14 -11.44 -2.28
N ALA A 65 6.75 -10.38 -1.76
CA ALA A 65 6.36 -9.00 -2.04
C ALA A 65 6.85 -8.58 -3.43
N ILE A 66 5.93 -8.27 -4.34
CA ILE A 66 6.28 -7.64 -5.62
C ILE A 66 6.51 -6.15 -5.35
N TYR A 67 5.51 -5.51 -4.72
CA TYR A 67 5.57 -4.13 -4.29
C TYR A 67 4.56 -3.90 -3.16
N VAL A 68 5.03 -3.81 -1.91
CA VAL A 68 4.19 -3.71 -0.71
C VAL A 68 4.65 -2.55 0.15
N HIS A 69 3.78 -1.57 0.37
CA HIS A 69 3.99 -0.53 1.36
C HIS A 69 3.67 -1.07 2.75
N TYR A 70 4.45 -0.65 3.74
CA TYR A 70 4.15 -0.93 5.14
C TYR A 70 4.27 0.31 6.00
N ILE A 71 3.50 0.31 7.09
CA ILE A 71 3.56 1.28 8.17
C ILE A 71 3.54 0.49 9.47
N SER A 72 4.59 0.59 10.26
CA SER A 72 4.69 -0.01 11.60
C SER A 72 4.59 1.10 12.64
N PHE A 73 3.64 0.95 13.57
CA PHE A 73 3.35 1.92 14.61
C PHE A 73 4.04 1.49 15.89
N ASP A 74 5.25 1.98 16.15
CA ASP A 74 5.90 1.76 17.44
C ASP A 74 5.49 2.85 18.45
N ALA A 75 5.69 2.59 19.74
CA ALA A 75 5.43 3.54 20.82
C ALA A 75 6.30 4.79 20.71
N ARG A 76 7.50 4.65 20.14
CA ARG A 76 8.49 5.73 19.97
C ARG A 76 8.38 6.41 18.62
N GLU A 77 8.23 5.63 17.55
CA GLU A 77 8.27 6.14 16.18
C GLU A 77 7.43 5.31 15.21
N THR A 78 6.80 5.98 14.24
CA THR A 78 6.13 5.29 13.13
C THR A 78 7.12 5.05 11.99
N GLN A 79 7.42 3.79 11.71
CA GLN A 79 8.27 3.40 10.59
C GLN A 79 7.44 3.19 9.32
N ARG A 80 7.94 3.65 8.18
CA ARG A 80 7.30 3.45 6.87
C ARG A 80 8.32 2.93 5.89
N GLY A 81 7.90 2.04 5.00
CA GLY A 81 8.79 1.53 3.97
C GLY A 81 8.08 0.79 2.85
N VAL A 82 8.89 0.23 1.96
CA VAL A 82 8.42 -0.52 0.79
C VAL A 82 9.23 -1.80 0.65
N LEU A 83 8.54 -2.94 0.70
CA LEU A 83 9.08 -4.25 0.35
C LEU A 83 8.94 -4.47 -1.15
N ARG A 84 10.03 -4.89 -1.79
CA ARG A 84 10.10 -5.11 -3.24
C ARG A 84 11.14 -6.17 -3.59
N GLY A 85 11.16 -6.60 -4.85
CA GLY A 85 12.15 -7.55 -5.33
C GLY A 85 11.91 -9.00 -4.85
N PHE A 86 10.65 -9.39 -4.66
CA PHE A 86 10.26 -10.76 -4.28
C PHE A 86 10.77 -11.23 -2.92
N GLN A 87 11.03 -10.29 -2.01
CA GLN A 87 11.30 -10.56 -0.60
C GLN A 87 10.21 -11.47 -0.02
N LYS A 88 10.62 -12.56 0.62
CA LYS A 88 9.69 -13.53 1.21
C LYS A 88 9.23 -12.96 2.55
N ILE A 89 7.91 -12.91 2.74
CA ILE A 89 7.28 -12.47 3.98
C ILE A 89 6.48 -13.64 4.56
N THR A 90 6.50 -13.73 5.88
CA THR A 90 5.64 -14.62 6.66
C THR A 90 4.79 -13.75 7.57
N LEU A 91 3.47 -13.90 7.44
CA LEU A 91 2.48 -13.16 8.19
C LEU A 91 1.70 -14.16 9.05
N LYS A 92 1.46 -13.87 10.33
CA LYS A 92 0.54 -14.67 11.13
C LYS A 92 -0.87 -14.59 10.56
N ASN A 93 -1.61 -15.69 10.52
CA ASN A 93 -2.95 -15.77 9.95
C ASN A 93 -4.04 -15.29 10.92
N ASP A 94 -3.75 -14.24 11.69
CA ASP A 94 -4.63 -13.56 12.66
C ASP A 94 -4.81 -12.07 12.31
N PHE A 95 -4.37 -11.66 11.12
CA PHE A 95 -4.49 -10.28 10.65
C PHE A 95 -5.95 -9.89 10.36
N VAL A 96 -6.23 -8.59 10.51
CA VAL A 96 -7.47 -7.98 10.03
C VAL A 96 -7.27 -7.48 8.61
N GLY A 97 -8.08 -7.98 7.67
CA GLY A 97 -8.08 -7.54 6.29
C GLY A 97 -8.04 -8.71 5.30
N HIS A 98 -7.26 -8.54 4.24
CA HIS A 98 -7.21 -9.44 3.10
C HIS A 98 -5.78 -9.78 2.70
N CYS A 99 -5.54 -11.06 2.39
CA CYS A 99 -4.28 -11.55 1.86
C CYS A 99 -4.54 -12.55 0.71
N GLY A 100 -4.72 -12.03 -0.49
CA GLY A 100 -4.71 -12.75 -1.76
C GLY A 100 -5.95 -13.58 -2.14
N ASP A 101 -5.82 -14.90 -2.21
CA ASP A 101 -6.81 -15.79 -2.84
C ASP A 101 -8.15 -15.76 -2.08
N PRO A 102 -9.33 -15.73 -2.74
CA PRO A 102 -9.59 -15.69 -4.19
C PRO A 102 -9.68 -14.30 -4.82
N LEU A 103 -9.55 -13.23 -4.04
CA LEU A 103 -9.84 -11.86 -4.50
C LEU A 103 -8.65 -11.18 -5.21
N GLY A 104 -7.51 -11.87 -5.34
CA GLY A 104 -6.44 -11.48 -6.25
C GLY A 104 -5.04 -11.70 -5.70
N ARG A 105 -4.07 -11.01 -6.29
CA ARG A 105 -2.65 -11.07 -5.92
C ARG A 105 -2.23 -9.79 -5.20
N TRP A 106 -2.97 -9.45 -4.15
CA TRP A 106 -2.74 -8.25 -3.36
C TRP A 106 -2.97 -8.52 -1.89
N VAL A 107 -2.42 -7.65 -1.05
CA VAL A 107 -2.54 -7.69 0.40
C VAL A 107 -3.01 -6.33 0.89
N PHE A 108 -3.86 -6.36 1.90
CA PHE A 108 -4.27 -5.23 2.73
C PHE A 108 -4.51 -5.79 4.12
N ALA A 109 -3.55 -5.68 5.02
CA ALA A 109 -3.61 -6.38 6.30
C ALA A 109 -3.08 -5.50 7.43
N LEU A 110 -3.76 -5.55 8.57
CA LEU A 110 -3.32 -4.99 9.85
C LEU A 110 -3.07 -6.15 10.80
N PHE A 111 -1.89 -6.22 11.39
CA PHE A 111 -1.50 -7.30 12.30
C PHE A 111 -0.64 -6.80 13.44
N ASP A 112 -0.50 -7.62 14.47
CA ASP A 112 0.35 -7.34 15.62
C ASP A 112 1.81 -7.71 15.36
N GLY A 113 2.71 -6.83 15.76
CA GLY A 113 4.15 -6.97 15.59
C GLY A 113 4.71 -6.20 14.40
N ASN A 114 6.01 -6.39 14.17
CA ASN A 114 6.76 -5.80 13.07
C ASN A 114 7.00 -6.82 11.96
N LEU A 115 7.27 -6.34 10.76
CA LEU A 115 7.78 -7.18 9.69
C LEU A 115 9.22 -7.57 10.03
N ASP A 116 9.50 -8.88 10.01
CA ASP A 116 10.86 -9.41 10.02
C ASP A 116 11.37 -9.34 8.57
N ILE A 117 12.17 -8.32 8.25
CA ILE A 117 12.64 -7.99 6.88
C ILE A 117 14.13 -8.31 6.75
#